data_AF-A0AAW0WA26-F1
#
_entry.id   AF-A0AAW0WA26-F1
#
_cell.length_a   1.000
_cell.length_b   1.000
_cell.length_c   1.000
_cell.angle_alpha   90.00
_cell.angle_beta   90.00
_cell.angle_gamma   90.00
#
_symmetry.space_group_name_H-M   'P 1'
#
loop_
_entity.id
_entity.type
_entity.pdbx_description
1 polymer ?
#
loop_
_entity_poly.entity_id
_entity_poly.type
_entity_poly.pdbx_seq_one_letter_code
_entity_poly.pdbx_strand_id
1 'polypeptide(L)'
;GHALIDLMHRTSESAPKCGSRVLCRHPFQESKRAYVSPAKVEALFKLYWKDGKIQQDLPNLEEIRDRVTESLQTLRQDHKRNLNPTPYKVGVTDELYNFLHDLWLQNAPIGELF
;
A
#
# COMPACT_ATOMS: atom_id res chain seq x y z
N GLY A 1 3.26 -9.99 14.45
CA GLY A 1 1.98 -9.92 13.73
C GLY A 1 2.24 -9.99 12.23
N HIS A 2 1.21 -10.23 11.42
CA HIS A 2 1.40 -10.39 9.97
C HIS A 2 0.99 -9.15 9.16
N ALA A 3 1.72 -8.89 8.07
CA ALA A 3 1.31 -7.91 7.07
C ALA A 3 -0.05 -8.32 6.47
N LEU A 4 -0.99 -7.38 6.43
CA LEU A 4 -2.38 -7.65 6.05
C LEU A 4 -2.74 -7.08 4.67
N ILE A 5 -2.29 -5.85 4.40
CA ILE A 5 -2.59 -5.08 3.22
C ILE A 5 -1.58 -3.94 3.13
N ASP A 6 -1.14 -3.64 1.91
CA ASP A 6 -0.45 -2.38 1.62
C ASP A 6 -1.47 -1.35 1.17
N LEU A 7 -1.41 -0.15 1.76
CA LEU A 7 -2.36 0.91 1.51
C LEU A 7 -1.64 2.09 0.84
N MET A 8 -2.03 2.42 -0.38
CA MET A 8 -1.60 3.62 -1.07
C MET A 8 -2.50 4.79 -0.69
N HIS A 9 -1.90 5.95 -0.47
CA HIS A 9 -2.58 7.20 -0.18
C HIS A 9 -1.89 8.34 -0.93
N ARG A 10 -2.57 9.47 -1.13
CA ARG A 10 -1.97 10.68 -1.68
C ARG A 10 -0.96 11.26 -0.72
N THR A 11 0.03 11.97 -1.25
CA THR A 11 1.06 12.65 -0.46
C THR A 11 0.50 13.74 0.47
N SER A 12 -0.69 14.27 0.14
CA SER A 12 -1.42 15.24 0.96
C SER A 12 -2.20 14.61 2.13
N GLU A 13 -2.43 13.30 2.09
CA GLU A 13 -3.21 12.59 3.12
C GLU A 13 -2.36 12.31 4.36
N SER A 14 -3.00 12.38 5.52
CA SER A 14 -2.39 11.91 6.77
C SER A 14 -2.29 10.38 6.78
N ALA A 15 -1.17 9.85 7.27
CA ALA A 15 -1.01 8.41 7.43
C ALA A 15 -2.11 7.81 8.35
N PRO A 16 -2.56 6.56 8.08
CA PRO A 16 -3.48 5.85 8.96
C PRO A 16 -2.92 5.71 10.37
N LYS A 17 -3.80 5.73 11.37
CA LYS A 17 -3.43 5.57 12.79
C LYS A 17 -3.69 4.14 13.27
N CYS A 18 -2.78 3.62 14.09
CA CYS A 18 -2.98 2.33 14.76
C CYS A 18 -4.28 2.36 15.59
N GLY A 19 -5.01 1.24 15.60
CA GLY A 19 -6.28 1.09 16.33
C GLY A 19 -7.47 1.83 15.71
N SER A 20 -7.24 2.77 14.79
CA SER A 20 -8.31 3.50 14.11
C SER A 20 -8.77 2.77 12.85
N ARG A 21 -10.08 2.72 12.62
CA ARG A 21 -10.64 2.12 11.40
C ARG A 21 -10.27 2.97 10.18
N VAL A 22 -9.71 2.34 9.16
CA VAL A 22 -9.48 2.92 7.83
C VAL A 22 -10.25 2.14 6.78
N LEU A 23 -10.87 2.84 5.82
CA LEU A 23 -11.51 2.22 4.67
C LEU A 23 -10.45 1.97 3.59
N CYS A 24 -10.22 0.70 3.26
CA CYS A 24 -9.34 0.30 2.18
C CYS A 24 -10.19 -0.16 0.99
N ARG A 25 -9.91 0.38 -0.20
CA ARG A 25 -10.66 0.09 -1.43
C ARG A 25 -9.74 -0.55 -2.47
N HIS A 26 -10.30 -1.43 -3.30
CA HIS A 26 -9.63 -1.83 -4.53
C HIS A 26 -9.72 -0.69 -5.55
N PRO A 27 -8.64 -0.34 -6.27
CA PRO A 27 -8.63 0.81 -7.18
C PRO A 27 -9.63 0.71 -8.34
N PHE A 28 -9.94 -0.51 -8.78
CA PHE A 28 -10.77 -0.74 -9.98
C PHE A 28 -12.06 -1.56 -9.76
N GLN A 29 -12.24 -2.14 -8.56
CA GLN A 29 -13.36 -3.06 -8.30
C GLN A 29 -14.15 -2.53 -7.12
N GLU A 30 -15.20 -1.78 -7.40
CA GLU A 30 -15.91 -0.96 -6.40
C GLU A 30 -16.50 -1.78 -5.26
N SER A 31 -16.94 -3.00 -5.57
CA SER A 31 -17.48 -3.95 -4.60
C SER A 31 -16.41 -4.50 -3.64
N LYS A 32 -15.12 -4.43 -4.00
CA LYS A 32 -14.01 -4.89 -3.16
C LYS A 32 -13.51 -3.76 -2.28
N ARG A 33 -14.09 -3.67 -1.08
CA ARG A 33 -13.71 -2.71 -0.04
C ARG A 33 -13.84 -3.34 1.35
N ALA A 34 -13.00 -2.90 2.28
CA ALA A 34 -13.01 -3.40 3.65
C ALA A 34 -12.55 -2.33 4.63
N TYR A 35 -13.12 -2.35 5.83
CA TYR A 35 -12.56 -1.62 6.96
C TYR A 35 -11.45 -2.44 7.61
N VAL A 36 -10.33 -1.78 7.89
CA VAL A 36 -9.17 -2.36 8.58
C VAL A 36 -8.86 -1.53 9.81
N SER A 37 -8.60 -2.17 10.95
CA SER A 37 -8.05 -1.53 12.14
C SER A 37 -6.62 -2.06 12.34
N PRO A 38 -5.58 -1.34 11.87
CA PRO A 38 -4.22 -1.85 11.93
C PRO A 38 -3.66 -1.79 13.36
N ALA A 39 -2.97 -2.84 13.80
CA ALA A 39 -2.21 -2.82 15.05
C ALA A 39 -0.87 -2.07 14.89
N LYS A 40 -0.30 -2.09 13.69
CA LYS A 40 0.92 -1.36 13.29
C LYS A 40 0.69 -0.75 11.91
N VAL A 41 1.16 0.47 11.70
CA VAL A 41 1.24 1.15 10.41
C VAL A 41 2.71 1.44 10.13
N GLU A 42 3.20 1.13 8.93
CA GLU A 42 4.59 1.31 8.55
C GLU A 42 4.68 2.04 7.21
N ALA A 43 5.46 3.12 7.17
CA ALA A 43 5.75 3.84 5.94
C ALA A 43 6.81 3.07 5.13
N LEU A 44 6.40 2.57 3.96
CA LEU A 44 7.27 1.74 3.12
C LEU A 44 8.29 2.57 2.32
N PHE A 45 7.92 3.79 1.91
CA PHE A 45 8.78 4.66 1.14
C PHE A 45 9.55 5.62 2.06
N LYS A 46 10.89 5.51 2.07
CA LYS A 46 11.79 6.29 2.94
C LYS A 46 12.64 7.25 2.12
N LEU A 47 12.88 8.46 2.65
CA LEU A 47 13.70 9.48 2.00
C LEU A 47 15.20 9.21 2.26
N TYR A 48 15.92 8.70 1.26
CA TYR A 48 17.38 8.53 1.34
C TYR A 48 18.17 9.71 0.78
N TRP A 49 17.59 10.46 -0.17
CA TRP A 49 18.29 11.52 -0.89
C TRP A 49 17.40 12.75 -1.04
N LYS A 50 17.93 13.92 -0.70
CA LYS A 50 17.27 15.21 -0.87
C LYS A 50 18.30 16.32 -0.98
N ASP A 51 18.07 17.28 -1.88
CA ASP A 51 18.89 18.49 -2.03
C ASP A 51 20.40 18.21 -2.16
N GLY A 52 20.75 17.19 -2.95
CA GLY A 52 22.13 16.78 -3.20
C GLY A 52 22.82 16.06 -2.04
N LYS A 53 22.09 15.68 -0.99
CA LYS A 53 22.62 15.07 0.24
C LYS A 53 21.89 13.79 0.60
N ILE A 54 22.64 12.84 1.15
CA ILE A 54 22.12 11.65 1.83
C ILE A 54 21.41 12.09 3.12
N GLN A 55 20.21 11.58 3.35
CA GLN A 55 19.34 11.99 4.47
C GLN A 55 19.31 11.00 5.64
N GLN A 56 19.80 9.79 5.43
CA GLN A 56 19.87 8.73 6.43
C GLN A 56 20.99 7.74 6.06
N ASP A 57 21.52 7.04 7.06
CA ASP A 57 22.61 6.10 6.85
C ASP A 57 22.21 4.98 5.90
N LEU A 58 23.14 4.61 5.01
CA LEU A 58 22.94 3.50 4.09
C LEU A 58 23.14 2.19 4.86
N PRO A 59 22.17 1.27 4.81
CA PRO A 59 22.30 0.03 5.53
C PRO A 59 23.42 -0.83 4.93
N ASN A 60 24.17 -1.50 5.80
CA ASN A 60 25.18 -2.46 5.38
C ASN A 60 24.51 -3.80 4.97
N LEU A 61 25.32 -4.72 4.42
CA LEU A 61 24.80 -6.00 3.90
C LEU A 61 24.17 -6.89 4.98
N GLU A 62 24.68 -6.85 6.21
CA GLU A 62 24.16 -7.61 7.34
C GLU A 62 22.79 -7.06 7.77
N GLU A 63 22.66 -5.74 7.91
CA GLU A 63 21.38 -5.06 8.19
C GLU A 63 20.33 -5.33 7.10
N ILE A 64 20.75 -5.34 5.83
CA ILE A 64 19.85 -5.68 4.71
C ILE A 64 19.37 -7.13 4.82
N ARG A 65 20.28 -8.08 5.08
CA ARG A 65 19.96 -9.50 5.23
C ARG A 65 18.99 -9.74 6.37
N ASP A 66 19.25 -9.12 7.52
CA ASP A 66 18.46 -9.29 8.73
C ASP A 66 17.06 -8.70 8.53
N ARG A 67 16.96 -7.50 7.94
CA ARG A 67 15.68 -6.88 7.57
C ARG A 67 14.84 -7.75 6.63
N VAL A 68 15.45 -8.36 5.62
CA VAL A 68 14.73 -9.25 4.68
C VAL A 68 14.24 -10.51 5.41
N THR A 69 15.08 -11.09 6.25
CA THR A 69 14.74 -12.28 7.04
C THR A 69 13.56 -12.00 7.96
N GLU A 70 13.59 -10.89 8.70
CA GLU A 70 12.48 -10.45 9.56
C GLU A 70 11.21 -10.16 8.74
N SER A 71 11.33 -9.42 7.63
CA SER A 71 10.19 -9.10 6.76
C SER A 71 9.45 -10.36 6.28
N LEU A 72 10.19 -11.39 5.85
CA LEU A 72 9.62 -12.67 5.40
C LEU A 72 8.91 -13.45 6.52
N GLN A 73 9.32 -13.28 7.78
CA GLN A 73 8.63 -13.87 8.94
C GLN A 73 7.28 -13.19 9.18
N THR A 74 7.16 -11.90 8.87
CA THR A 74 5.88 -11.17 9.01
C THR A 74 4.86 -11.52 7.93
N LEU A 75 5.27 -12.06 6.77
CA LEU A 75 4.33 -12.50 5.74
C LEU A 75 3.58 -13.77 6.16
N ARG A 76 2.27 -13.80 5.90
CA ARG A 76 1.46 -15.00 6.09
C ARG A 76 1.95 -16.14 5.19
N GLN A 77 1.78 -17.37 5.63
CA GLN A 77 2.31 -18.54 4.91
C GLN A 77 1.70 -18.65 3.50
N ASP A 78 0.42 -18.35 3.35
CA ASP A 78 -0.29 -18.49 2.09
C ASP A 78 0.22 -17.57 0.97
N HIS A 79 0.86 -16.44 1.32
CA HIS A 79 1.58 -15.58 0.38
C HIS A 79 2.97 -16.12 0.00
N LYS A 80 3.54 -17.02 0.81
CA LYS A 80 4.89 -17.61 0.63
C LYS A 80 4.88 -18.94 -0.12
N ARG A 81 3.72 -19.45 -0.51
CA ARG A 81 3.61 -20.74 -1.22
C ARG A 81 4.21 -20.64 -2.63
N ASN A 82 4.99 -21.65 -3.02
CA ASN A 82 5.54 -21.72 -4.38
C ASN A 82 4.45 -21.95 -5.44
N LEU A 83 3.42 -22.73 -5.09
CA LEU A 83 2.32 -23.05 -5.99
C LEU A 83 1.05 -22.29 -5.58
N ASN A 84 0.49 -21.54 -6.53
CA ASN A 84 -0.75 -20.77 -6.38
C ASN A 84 -0.81 -19.92 -5.09
N PRO A 85 0.18 -19.05 -4.82
CA PRO A 85 0.14 -18.19 -3.64
C PRO A 85 -1.10 -17.31 -3.64
N THR A 86 -1.62 -17.01 -2.45
CA THR A 86 -2.74 -16.05 -2.34
C THR A 86 -2.24 -14.68 -2.76
N PRO A 87 -2.92 -13.95 -3.66
CA PRO A 87 -2.56 -12.57 -3.99
C PRO A 87 -2.51 -11.69 -2.74
N TYR A 88 -1.42 -10.97 -2.56
CA TYR A 88 -1.31 -10.00 -1.47
C TYR A 88 -2.17 -8.78 -1.76
N LYS A 89 -2.83 -8.24 -0.73
CA LYS A 89 -3.80 -7.17 -0.89
C LYS A 89 -3.06 -5.83 -1.03
N VAL A 90 -3.36 -5.12 -2.11
CA VAL A 90 -3.00 -3.70 -2.26
C VAL A 90 -4.30 -2.91 -2.39
N GLY A 91 -4.47 -1.94 -1.51
CA GLY A 91 -5.62 -1.05 -1.50
C GLY A 91 -5.22 0.40 -1.70
N VAL A 92 -6.22 1.23 -1.94
CA VAL A 92 -6.12 2.69 -1.94
C VAL A 92 -7.01 3.25 -0.84
N THR A 93 -6.64 4.42 -0.30
CA THR A 93 -7.52 5.20 0.57
C THR A 93 -8.76 5.66 -0.18
N ASP A 94 -9.78 6.09 0.56
CA ASP A 94 -11.00 6.61 -0.03
C ASP A 94 -10.74 7.87 -0.88
N GLU A 95 -9.85 8.76 -0.41
CA GLU A 95 -9.49 9.98 -1.14
C GLU A 95 -8.72 9.67 -2.44
N LEU A 96 -7.75 8.75 -2.40
CA LEU A 96 -7.04 8.31 -3.61
C LEU A 96 -7.96 7.56 -4.58
N TYR A 97 -8.90 6.77 -4.07
CA TYR A 97 -9.91 6.10 -4.90
C TYR A 97 -10.77 7.11 -5.67
N ASN A 98 -11.32 8.10 -4.98
CA ASN A 98 -12.18 9.12 -5.59
C ASN A 98 -11.38 9.93 -6.63
N PHE A 99 -10.15 10.32 -6.29
CA PHE A 99 -9.25 11.01 -7.22
C PHE A 99 -8.99 10.21 -8.51
N LEU A 100 -8.70 8.91 -8.39
CA LEU A 100 -8.49 8.04 -9.55
C LEU A 100 -9.75 7.94 -10.41
N HIS A 101 -10.92 7.79 -9.78
CA HIS A 101 -12.18 7.63 -10.47
C HIS A 101 -12.62 8.92 -11.17
N ASP A 102 -12.41 10.07 -10.55
CA ASP A 102 -12.65 11.39 -11.14
C ASP A 102 -11.82 11.58 -12.41
N LEU A 103 -10.51 11.26 -12.33
CA LEU A 103 -9.64 11.31 -13.50
C LEU A 103 -10.09 10.34 -14.59
N TRP A 104 -10.50 9.12 -14.23
CA TRP A 104 -10.97 8.15 -15.20
C TRP A 104 -12.22 8.65 -15.93
N LEU A 105 -13.22 9.16 -15.21
CA LEU A 105 -14.45 9.71 -15.80
C LEU A 105 -14.17 10.90 -16.71
N GLN A 106 -13.24 11.79 -16.33
CA GLN A 106 -12.86 12.95 -17.14
C GLN A 106 -12.19 12.57 -18.47
N ASN A 107 -11.53 11.41 -18.52
CA ASN A 107 -10.77 10.95 -19.69
C ASN A 107 -11.49 9.81 -20.45
N ALA A 108 -12.61 9.31 -19.92
CA ALA A 108 -13.37 8.26 -20.56
C ALA A 108 -14.03 8.82 -21.84
N PRO A 109 -13.85 8.16 -22.99
CA PRO A 109 -14.49 8.61 -24.23
C PRO A 109 -16.01 8.57 -24.06
N ILE A 110 -16.68 9.62 -24.53
CA ILE A 110 -18.15 9.70 -24.53
C ILE A 110 -18.64 8.91 -25.74
N GLY A 111 -19.41 7.85 -25.49
CA GLY A 111 -20.09 7.12 -26.54
C GLY A 111 -21.31 7.89 -27.03
N GLU A 112 -21.43 8.06 -28.34
CA GLU A 112 -22.66 8.54 -28.97
C GLU A 112 -23.58 7.35 -29.26
N LEU A 113 -24.84 7.44 -28.86
CA LEU A 113 -25.88 6.46 -29.21
C LEU A 113 -26.65 7.00 -30.42
N PHE A 114 -26.65 6.24 -31.51
CA PHE A 114 -27.45 6.49 -32.71
C PHE A 114 -28.58 5.46 -32.82
#